data_AF-A0A7S1Z8Y9-F1
#
_entry.id   AF-A0A7S1Z8Y9-F1
#
_cell.length_a   1.000
_cell.length_b   1.000
_cell.length_c   1.000
_cell.angle_alpha   90.00
_cell.angle_beta   90.00
_cell.angle_gamma   90.00
#
_symmetry.space_group_name_H-M   'P 1'
#
loop_
_entity.id
_entity.type
_entity.pdbx_description
1 polymer ?
#
loop_
_entity_poly.entity_id
_entity_poly.type
_entity_poly.pdbx_seq_one_letter_code
_entity_poly.pdbx_strand_id
1 'polypeptide(L)'
;QNVMRFWSRLLTAMTLMGGSSALLSPTAAPTQPPSLDDYRAFHSMVCSPPTARRCCNSFLLGGGLALFMPSDYSDHFRRHGVAASADAMADNGGGSEARFKHDSTHDLTPVTYYALVVVSLTGLSTLLGLTDEVEATEYPGDGALASPELLRSRRDPGNVVFSDQVLEYIARRRAVSSDQTARPRVKRRFEYDFRLIGANVVMLHLVFPGESSLHLAEVYHIRNPVIKALGSLIMDAAKFLSPYLLAPLGGVVNRSSKKEA
;
A
#
# COMPACT_ATOMS: atom_id res chain seq x y z
N GLN A 1 -14.35 -17.11 -20.08
CA GLN A 1 -13.78 -18.23 -19.29
C GLN A 1 -12.69 -17.79 -18.29
N ASN A 2 -11.80 -16.85 -18.64
CA ASN A 2 -10.71 -16.41 -17.74
C ASN A 2 -11.18 -15.68 -16.47
N VAL A 3 -12.22 -14.85 -16.56
CA VAL A 3 -12.80 -14.13 -15.40
C VAL A 3 -13.30 -15.11 -14.32
N MET A 4 -14.09 -16.13 -14.70
CA MET A 4 -14.60 -17.13 -13.76
C MET A 4 -13.48 -17.96 -13.10
N ARG A 5 -12.42 -18.27 -13.84
CA ARG A 5 -11.24 -18.98 -13.30
C ARG A 5 -10.48 -18.10 -12.30
N PHE A 6 -10.38 -16.80 -12.53
CA PHE A 6 -9.77 -15.88 -11.57
C PHE A 6 -10.58 -15.81 -10.28
N TRP A 7 -11.90 -15.57 -10.35
CA TRP A 7 -12.74 -15.49 -9.15
C TRP A 7 -12.75 -16.80 -8.37
N SER A 8 -12.78 -17.94 -9.07
CA SER A 8 -12.63 -19.25 -8.43
C SER A 8 -11.29 -19.37 -7.71
N ARG A 9 -10.16 -19.01 -8.35
CA ARG A 9 -8.83 -19.03 -7.72
C ARG A 9 -8.70 -18.06 -6.56
N LEU A 10 -9.32 -16.89 -6.66
CA LEU A 10 -9.32 -15.87 -5.62
C LEU A 10 -10.11 -16.34 -4.41
N LEU A 11 -11.32 -16.88 -4.62
CA LEU A 11 -12.11 -17.50 -3.56
C LEU A 11 -11.36 -18.67 -2.92
N THR A 12 -10.79 -19.57 -3.71
CA THR A 12 -9.95 -20.66 -3.19
C THR A 12 -8.77 -20.14 -2.39
N ALA A 13 -8.07 -19.10 -2.86
CA ALA A 13 -6.96 -18.48 -2.14
C ALA A 13 -7.42 -17.87 -0.81
N MET A 14 -8.53 -17.14 -0.80
CA MET A 14 -9.11 -16.56 0.43
C MET A 14 -9.57 -17.65 1.41
N THR A 15 -10.20 -18.73 0.92
CA THR A 15 -10.61 -19.87 1.76
C THR A 15 -9.41 -20.62 2.34
N LEU A 16 -8.37 -20.88 1.53
CA LEU A 16 -7.14 -21.52 2.00
C LEU A 16 -6.39 -20.66 3.01
N MET A 17 -6.43 -19.33 2.87
CA MET A 17 -5.79 -18.42 3.82
C MET A 17 -6.59 -18.24 5.12
N GLY A 18 -7.92 -18.33 5.09
CA GLY A 18 -8.77 -18.19 6.29
C GLY A 18 -8.90 -19.46 7.14
N GLY A 19 -8.64 -20.64 6.58
CA GLY A 19 -8.92 -21.93 7.22
C GLY A 19 -7.76 -22.57 8.01
N SER A 20 -6.57 -21.97 8.06
CA SER A 20 -5.44 -22.60 8.75
C SER A 20 -4.41 -21.60 9.23
N SER A 21 -4.40 -21.33 10.54
CA SER A 21 -3.23 -20.78 11.24
C SER A 21 -1.96 -21.63 11.03
N ALA A 22 -2.11 -22.87 10.55
CA ALA A 22 -1.02 -23.76 10.16
C ALA A 22 -0.33 -23.40 8.82
N LEU A 23 -0.93 -22.57 7.96
CA LEU A 23 -0.26 -22.05 6.74
C LEU A 23 0.60 -20.80 7.02
N LEU A 24 0.63 -20.34 8.27
CA LEU A 24 1.59 -19.38 8.79
C LEU A 24 2.82 -20.08 9.40
N SER A 25 3.00 -21.39 9.20
CA SER A 25 4.35 -21.94 9.34
C SER A 25 5.27 -21.12 8.43
N PRO A 26 6.37 -20.55 8.95
CA PRO A 26 7.30 -19.74 8.16
C PRO A 26 7.93 -20.67 7.13
N THR A 27 7.26 -20.80 5.98
CA THR A 27 7.82 -21.40 4.78
C THR A 27 9.10 -20.62 4.54
N ALA A 28 10.23 -21.33 4.45
CA ALA A 28 11.57 -20.76 4.38
C ALA A 28 11.54 -19.43 3.61
N ALA A 29 12.05 -18.37 4.24
CA ALA A 29 11.98 -17.03 3.68
C ALA A 29 12.44 -17.09 2.22
N PRO A 30 11.65 -16.53 1.27
CA PRO A 30 12.01 -16.55 -0.13
C PRO A 30 13.42 -15.98 -0.27
N THR A 31 14.34 -16.77 -0.83
CA THR A 31 15.77 -16.47 -0.86
C THR A 31 16.13 -15.36 -1.84
N GLN A 32 15.19 -14.94 -2.69
CA GLN A 32 15.42 -13.88 -3.67
C GLN A 32 14.43 -12.72 -3.48
N PRO A 33 14.91 -11.47 -3.58
CA PRO A 33 14.03 -10.31 -3.59
C PRO A 33 13.10 -10.35 -4.82
N PRO A 34 11.90 -9.75 -4.74
CA PRO A 34 10.99 -9.73 -5.89
C PRO A 34 11.61 -8.95 -7.06
N SER A 35 11.46 -9.50 -8.28
CA SER A 35 11.86 -8.82 -9.52
C SER A 35 10.90 -7.70 -9.91
N LEU A 36 11.27 -6.90 -10.91
CA LEU A 36 10.35 -5.93 -11.51
C LEU A 36 9.06 -6.60 -12.02
N ASP A 37 9.16 -7.77 -12.68
CA ASP A 37 7.99 -8.49 -13.19
C ASP A 37 7.09 -9.04 -12.07
N ASP A 38 7.67 -9.47 -10.94
CA ASP A 38 6.88 -9.82 -9.75
C ASP A 38 6.05 -8.62 -9.28
N TYR A 39 6.63 -7.42 -9.24
CA TYR A 39 5.90 -6.21 -8.88
C TYR A 39 4.93 -5.74 -9.95
N ARG A 40 5.20 -5.95 -11.24
CA ARG A 40 4.22 -5.68 -12.31
C ARG A 40 3.00 -6.56 -12.16
N ALA A 41 3.19 -7.85 -11.88
CA ALA A 41 2.08 -8.76 -11.59
C ALA A 41 1.32 -8.33 -10.31
N PHE A 42 2.05 -7.93 -9.27
CA PHE A 42 1.47 -7.45 -8.02
C PHE A 42 0.63 -6.18 -8.21
N HIS A 43 1.17 -5.15 -8.87
CA HIS A 43 0.49 -3.86 -9.02
C HIS A 43 -0.55 -3.83 -10.14
N SER A 44 -0.46 -4.73 -11.12
CA SER A 44 -1.57 -5.00 -12.05
C SER A 44 -2.71 -5.76 -11.40
N MET A 45 -2.58 -6.14 -10.12
CA MET A 45 -3.61 -6.78 -9.30
C MET A 45 -3.96 -8.21 -9.72
N VAL A 46 -3.08 -8.84 -10.52
CA VAL A 46 -3.25 -10.21 -11.04
C VAL A 46 -1.97 -11.00 -10.83
N CYS A 47 -1.62 -11.24 -9.56
CA CYS A 47 -0.47 -12.05 -9.18
C CYS A 47 -0.88 -13.36 -8.48
N SER A 48 0.05 -14.31 -8.47
CA SER A 48 -0.07 -15.54 -7.69
C SER A 48 0.12 -15.26 -6.19
N PRO A 49 -0.49 -16.06 -5.29
CA PRO A 49 -0.29 -15.88 -3.85
C PRO A 49 1.19 -15.90 -3.39
N PRO A 50 2.07 -16.77 -3.95
CA PRO A 50 3.50 -16.69 -3.67
C PRO A 50 4.14 -15.35 -4.07
N THR A 51 3.79 -14.80 -5.24
CA THR A 51 4.28 -13.50 -5.69
C THR A 51 3.79 -12.38 -4.76
N ALA A 52 2.50 -12.38 -4.41
CA ALA A 52 1.93 -11.42 -3.46
C ALA A 52 2.68 -11.46 -2.11
N ARG A 53 2.91 -12.66 -1.57
CA ARG A 53 3.65 -12.86 -0.32
C ARG A 53 5.07 -12.31 -0.40
N ARG A 54 5.82 -12.58 -1.47
CA ARG A 54 7.17 -12.02 -1.66
C ARG A 54 7.14 -10.49 -1.70
N CYS A 55 6.20 -9.90 -2.44
CA CYS A 55 6.07 -8.45 -2.57
C CYS A 55 5.68 -7.80 -1.24
N CYS A 56 4.63 -8.30 -0.56
CA CYS A 56 4.26 -7.82 0.77
C CYS A 56 5.42 -7.90 1.76
N ASN A 57 6.11 -9.04 1.82
CA ASN A 57 7.25 -9.24 2.74
C ASN A 57 8.41 -8.27 2.48
N SER A 58 8.62 -7.85 1.22
CA SER A 58 9.68 -6.89 0.88
C SER A 58 9.46 -5.49 1.49
N PHE A 59 8.22 -5.14 1.80
CA PHE A 59 7.88 -3.92 2.54
C PHE A 59 7.91 -4.19 4.05
N LEU A 60 7.34 -5.31 4.50
CA LEU A 60 7.12 -5.57 5.93
C LEU A 60 8.37 -6.01 6.71
N LEU A 61 9.15 -6.97 6.18
CA LEU A 61 10.23 -7.61 6.96
C LEU A 61 11.37 -6.65 7.31
N GLY A 62 11.50 -5.56 6.56
CA GLY A 62 12.48 -4.52 6.81
C GLY A 62 11.97 -3.32 7.61
N GLY A 63 10.72 -3.36 8.10
CA GLY A 63 10.08 -2.17 8.71
C GLY A 63 9.80 -1.06 7.68
N GLY A 64 9.66 -1.42 6.41
CA GLY A 64 9.31 -0.50 5.34
C GLY A 64 7.88 0.01 5.48
N LEU A 65 7.64 1.20 4.92
CA LEU A 65 6.39 1.95 5.05
C LEU A 65 5.50 1.78 3.82
N ALA A 66 4.20 1.54 3.97
CA ALA A 66 3.25 1.50 2.86
C ALA A 66 2.16 2.58 3.03
N LEU A 67 2.16 3.57 2.14
CA LEU A 67 1.22 4.68 2.12
C LEU A 67 0.34 4.63 0.88
N PHE A 68 -0.97 4.77 1.07
CA PHE A 68 -1.96 4.86 0.01
C PHE A 68 -2.74 6.17 0.16
N MET A 69 -2.66 7.06 -0.81
CA MET A 69 -3.17 8.43 -0.69
C MET A 69 -4.01 8.86 -1.89
N PRO A 70 -5.17 9.51 -1.67
CA PRO A 70 -5.91 10.14 -2.76
C PRO A 70 -5.18 11.41 -3.22
N SER A 71 -5.26 11.77 -4.49
CA SER A 71 -4.53 12.90 -5.09
C SER A 71 -4.78 14.27 -4.44
N ASP A 72 -5.91 14.43 -3.75
CA ASP A 72 -6.26 15.63 -2.98
C ASP A 72 -5.63 15.68 -1.57
N TYR A 73 -4.72 14.76 -1.25
CA TYR A 73 -3.99 14.74 0.03
C TYR A 73 -3.22 16.05 0.30
N SER A 74 -2.77 16.76 -0.74
CA SER A 74 -1.99 18.00 -0.60
C SER A 74 -2.79 19.15 0.01
N ASP A 75 -4.10 19.22 -0.27
CA ASP A 75 -4.98 20.20 0.35
C ASP A 75 -5.08 20.00 1.87
N HIS A 76 -4.91 18.76 2.33
CA HIS A 76 -4.84 18.48 3.76
C HIS A 76 -3.57 19.03 4.39
N PHE A 77 -2.40 18.77 3.79
CA PHE A 77 -1.15 19.36 4.27
C PHE A 77 -1.19 20.88 4.28
N ARG A 78 -1.84 21.50 3.29
CA ARG A 78 -2.00 22.96 3.26
C ARG A 78 -2.88 23.47 4.41
N ARG A 79 -3.98 22.78 4.73
CA ARG A 79 -4.91 23.17 5.80
C ARG A 79 -4.35 22.95 7.20
N HIS A 80 -3.56 21.90 7.38
CA HIS A 80 -3.09 21.48 8.70
C HIS A 80 -1.60 21.79 8.96
N GLY A 81 -0.87 22.31 7.96
CA GLY A 81 0.57 22.58 8.05
C GLY A 81 1.40 21.30 8.11
N VAL A 82 2.63 21.32 7.57
CA VAL A 82 3.51 20.14 7.55
C VAL A 82 3.92 19.73 8.97
N ALA A 83 4.32 20.71 9.79
CA ALA A 83 4.73 20.50 11.17
C ALA A 83 3.56 19.99 12.04
N ALA A 84 2.41 20.66 11.98
CA ALA A 84 1.23 20.21 12.72
C ALA A 84 0.62 18.91 12.16
N SER A 85 0.79 18.58 10.88
CA SER A 85 0.42 17.26 10.34
C SER A 85 1.36 16.15 10.79
N ALA A 86 2.68 16.40 10.86
CA ALA A 86 3.64 15.43 11.33
C ALA A 86 3.51 15.19 12.85
N ASP A 87 3.30 16.26 13.62
CA ASP A 87 3.09 16.18 15.07
C ASP A 87 1.71 15.62 15.41
N ALA A 88 0.62 16.02 14.70
CA ALA A 88 -0.70 15.40 14.86
C ALA A 88 -0.78 13.95 14.32
N MET A 89 0.18 13.51 13.51
CA MET A 89 0.35 12.11 13.09
C MET A 89 1.26 11.30 14.03
N ALA A 90 2.01 11.96 14.91
CA ALA A 90 2.90 11.32 15.88
C ALA A 90 2.28 11.27 17.29
N ASP A 91 1.40 12.21 17.62
CA ASP A 91 0.82 12.32 18.96
C ASP A 91 -0.45 11.46 19.11
N ASN A 92 -0.33 10.42 19.94
CA ASN A 92 -1.23 9.27 20.08
C ASN A 92 -2.47 9.55 20.97
N GLY A 93 -3.03 10.77 20.95
CA GLY A 93 -3.99 11.15 22.00
C GLY A 93 -4.96 12.27 21.67
N GLY A 94 -5.89 12.03 20.75
CA GLY A 94 -7.20 12.69 20.77
C GLY A 94 -7.26 14.10 20.18
N GLY A 95 -7.78 14.21 18.95
CA GLY A 95 -8.39 15.46 18.48
C GLY A 95 -8.43 15.66 16.97
N SER A 96 -7.46 15.13 16.22
CA SER A 96 -7.39 15.29 14.75
C SER A 96 -7.05 13.97 14.01
N GLU A 97 -7.28 12.85 14.68
CA GLU A 97 -6.75 11.51 14.37
C GLU A 97 -7.44 10.79 13.19
N ALA A 98 -8.42 11.42 12.52
CA ALA A 98 -9.41 10.68 11.74
C ALA A 98 -9.10 10.49 10.24
N ARG A 99 -8.08 11.13 9.65
CA ARG A 99 -7.99 11.19 8.17
C ARG A 99 -6.72 10.70 7.48
N PHE A 100 -5.59 10.57 8.19
CA PHE A 100 -4.38 9.94 7.63
C PHE A 100 -3.98 8.64 8.34
N LYS A 101 -4.88 8.08 9.16
CA LYS A 101 -4.67 6.83 9.91
C LYS A 101 -4.66 5.56 9.03
N HIS A 102 -4.32 5.68 7.75
CA HIS A 102 -3.97 4.54 6.89
C HIS A 102 -2.44 4.45 6.76
N ASP A 103 -1.76 4.51 7.90
CA ASP A 103 -0.43 3.93 8.01
C ASP A 103 -0.62 2.40 7.94
N SER A 104 -0.69 1.87 6.72
CA SER A 104 -0.96 0.45 6.45
C SER A 104 0.28 -0.43 6.62
N THR A 105 1.33 0.11 7.25
CA THR A 105 2.59 -0.59 7.55
C THR A 105 2.39 -1.93 8.21
N HIS A 106 1.43 -2.04 9.13
CA HIS A 106 1.15 -3.30 9.80
C HIS A 106 0.14 -4.19 9.08
N ASP A 107 -0.49 -3.67 8.03
CA ASP A 107 -1.68 -4.27 7.45
C ASP A 107 -1.49 -4.82 6.04
N LEU A 108 -0.37 -4.58 5.34
CA LEU A 108 -0.20 -5.09 3.96
C LEU A 108 0.25 -6.57 3.92
N THR A 109 -0.66 -7.46 4.31
CA THR A 109 -0.54 -8.91 4.13
C THR A 109 -1.08 -9.36 2.77
N PRO A 110 -0.81 -10.60 2.31
CA PRO A 110 -1.45 -11.12 1.11
C PRO A 110 -2.98 -11.12 1.19
N VAL A 111 -3.56 -11.36 2.37
CA VAL A 111 -5.01 -11.38 2.57
C VAL A 111 -5.61 -10.00 2.36
N THR A 112 -5.05 -8.98 3.02
CA THR A 112 -5.52 -7.60 2.90
C THR A 112 -5.24 -7.03 1.50
N TYR A 113 -4.14 -7.42 0.87
CA TYR A 113 -3.87 -7.12 -0.53
C TYR A 113 -4.98 -7.69 -1.43
N TYR A 114 -5.33 -8.97 -1.33
CA TYR A 114 -6.40 -9.53 -2.17
C TYR A 114 -7.78 -8.94 -1.84
N ALA A 115 -8.04 -8.62 -0.57
CA ALA A 115 -9.24 -7.89 -0.19
C ALA A 115 -9.30 -6.51 -0.87
N LEU A 116 -8.19 -5.75 -0.86
CA LEU A 116 -8.06 -4.47 -1.55
C LEU A 116 -8.32 -4.63 -3.07
N VAL A 117 -7.74 -5.65 -3.70
CA VAL A 117 -7.94 -5.95 -5.13
C VAL A 117 -9.41 -6.20 -5.46
N VAL A 118 -10.13 -6.95 -4.62
CA VAL A 118 -11.56 -7.22 -4.80
C VAL A 118 -12.38 -5.96 -4.61
N VAL A 119 -12.18 -5.26 -3.49
CA VAL A 119 -12.99 -4.09 -3.12
C VAL A 119 -12.79 -2.93 -4.08
N SER A 120 -11.55 -2.72 -4.55
CA SER A 120 -11.24 -1.65 -5.50
C SER A 120 -11.63 -1.96 -6.95
N LEU A 121 -12.02 -3.20 -7.26
CA LEU A 121 -12.31 -3.69 -8.62
C LEU A 121 -11.14 -3.55 -9.61
N THR A 122 -9.94 -3.23 -9.13
CA THR A 122 -8.73 -3.06 -9.96
C THR A 122 -8.32 -4.38 -10.61
N GLY A 123 -8.42 -5.50 -9.89
CA GLY A 123 -8.19 -6.84 -10.46
C GLY A 123 -9.18 -7.18 -11.57
N LEU A 124 -10.46 -6.82 -11.40
CA LEU A 124 -11.48 -7.01 -12.43
C LEU A 124 -11.17 -6.16 -13.67
N SER A 125 -10.77 -4.90 -13.48
CA SER A 125 -10.31 -4.02 -14.57
C SER A 125 -9.21 -4.68 -15.39
N THR A 126 -8.20 -5.25 -14.74
CA THR A 126 -7.08 -5.91 -15.42
C THR A 126 -7.51 -7.15 -16.19
N LEU A 127 -8.39 -7.99 -15.60
CA LEU A 127 -8.88 -9.21 -16.26
C LEU A 127 -9.73 -8.94 -17.50
N LEU A 128 -10.40 -7.79 -17.54
CA LEU A 128 -11.17 -7.34 -18.70
C LEU A 128 -10.28 -6.64 -19.75
N GLY A 129 -8.97 -6.52 -19.50
CA GLY A 129 -8.07 -5.77 -20.37
C GLY A 129 -8.30 -4.25 -20.32
N LEU A 130 -8.91 -3.75 -19.23
CA LEU A 130 -9.23 -2.35 -19.00
C LEU A 130 -8.20 -1.66 -18.09
N THR A 131 -7.03 -2.25 -17.92
CA THR A 131 -5.91 -1.65 -17.19
C THR A 131 -4.78 -1.38 -18.17
N ASP A 132 -4.39 -0.11 -18.28
CA ASP A 132 -3.26 0.29 -19.13
C ASP A 132 -2.03 0.49 -18.22
N GLU A 133 -0.95 -0.26 -18.47
CA GLU A 133 0.36 0.00 -17.84
C GLU A 133 1.02 1.18 -18.57
N VAL A 134 1.08 2.33 -17.90
CA VAL A 134 1.66 3.55 -18.45
C VAL A 134 3.18 3.54 -18.27
N GLU A 135 3.65 3.05 -17.11
CA GLU A 135 5.07 2.92 -16.82
C GLU A 135 5.32 1.80 -15.80
N ALA A 136 6.41 1.06 -15.99
CA ALA A 136 7.00 0.17 -15.01
C ALA A 136 8.52 0.22 -15.16
N THR A 137 9.18 1.02 -14.32
CA THR A 137 10.62 1.30 -14.44
C THR A 137 11.33 0.92 -13.15
N GLU A 138 12.43 0.18 -13.26
CA GLU A 138 13.39 -0.05 -12.17
C GLU A 138 14.66 0.75 -12.41
N TYR A 139 15.10 1.47 -11.38
CA TYR A 139 16.31 2.28 -11.43
C TYR A 139 17.53 1.47 -10.93
N PRO A 140 18.68 1.57 -11.60
CA PRO A 140 19.88 0.82 -11.24
C PRO A 140 20.46 1.27 -9.88
N GLY A 141 21.32 0.44 -9.30
CA GLY A 141 21.96 0.70 -8.00
C GLY A 141 20.93 0.93 -6.90
N ASP A 142 21.12 1.98 -6.09
CA ASP A 142 20.23 2.34 -4.99
C ASP A 142 19.05 3.24 -5.45
N GLY A 143 18.75 3.30 -6.74
CA GLY A 143 17.61 4.04 -7.29
C GLY A 143 17.93 5.46 -7.80
N ALA A 144 16.93 6.19 -8.26
CA ALA A 144 17.06 7.57 -8.72
C ALA A 144 16.73 8.58 -7.61
N LEU A 145 17.32 9.77 -7.65
CA LEU A 145 16.85 10.87 -6.79
C LEU A 145 15.43 11.26 -7.22
N ALA A 146 14.56 11.53 -6.25
CA ALA A 146 13.19 11.97 -6.49
C ALA A 146 13.18 13.35 -7.19
N SER A 147 13.15 13.36 -8.52
CA SER A 147 13.01 14.58 -9.32
C SER A 147 11.53 14.93 -9.53
N PRO A 148 11.19 16.21 -9.79
CA PRO A 148 9.81 16.60 -10.08
C PRO A 148 9.14 15.80 -11.21
N GLU A 149 9.93 15.31 -12.17
CA GLU A 149 9.44 14.49 -13.28
C GLU A 149 9.03 13.08 -12.81
N LEU A 150 9.81 12.48 -11.90
CA LEU A 150 9.50 11.16 -11.33
C LEU A 150 8.29 11.19 -10.40
N LEU A 151 8.11 12.32 -9.72
CA LEU A 151 7.06 12.54 -8.73
C LEU A 151 5.70 12.91 -9.36
N ARG A 152 5.60 13.02 -10.68
CA ARG A 152 4.35 13.36 -11.37
C ARG A 152 3.86 12.19 -12.21
N SER A 153 2.55 12.04 -12.31
CA SER A 153 1.94 11.15 -13.30
C SER A 153 2.29 11.62 -14.72
N ARG A 154 2.61 10.68 -15.60
CA ARG A 154 2.78 10.98 -17.03
C ARG A 154 1.43 11.20 -17.72
N ARG A 155 0.41 10.47 -17.27
CA ARG A 155 -0.95 10.50 -17.83
C ARG A 155 -1.80 11.66 -17.31
N ASP A 156 -1.60 12.04 -16.06
CA ASP A 156 -2.38 13.05 -15.34
C ASP A 156 -1.51 13.97 -14.46
N PRO A 157 -0.55 14.72 -15.06
CA PRO A 157 0.46 15.48 -14.34
C PRO A 157 -0.09 16.63 -13.49
N GLY A 158 -1.33 17.07 -13.75
CA GLY A 158 -1.99 18.14 -13.01
C GLY A 158 -2.68 17.68 -11.72
N ASN A 159 -3.07 16.41 -11.65
CA ASN A 159 -3.82 15.89 -10.50
C ASN A 159 -2.99 14.92 -9.65
N VAL A 160 -2.15 14.07 -10.25
CA VAL A 160 -1.38 13.06 -9.51
C VAL A 160 0.08 13.50 -9.38
N VAL A 161 0.40 14.05 -8.22
CA VAL A 161 1.73 14.56 -7.88
C VAL A 161 2.11 14.10 -6.48
N PHE A 162 3.33 13.60 -6.29
CA PHE A 162 3.95 13.41 -4.99
C PHE A 162 4.59 14.72 -4.54
N SER A 163 4.19 15.21 -3.37
CA SER A 163 4.77 16.38 -2.74
C SER A 163 6.01 15.97 -1.96
N ASP A 164 6.94 16.92 -1.82
CA ASP A 164 8.13 16.72 -0.99
C ASP A 164 7.77 16.37 0.47
N GLN A 165 6.58 16.76 0.93
CA GLN A 165 6.07 16.48 2.28
C GLN A 165 5.79 14.98 2.49
N VAL A 166 5.38 14.25 1.46
CA VAL A 166 5.22 12.78 1.55
C VAL A 166 6.58 12.14 1.75
N LEU A 167 7.59 12.57 0.99
CA LEU A 167 8.95 12.07 1.12
C LEU A 167 9.56 12.42 2.48
N GLU A 168 9.31 13.65 2.96
CA GLU A 168 9.73 14.09 4.29
C GLU A 168 9.03 13.29 5.40
N TYR A 169 7.74 13.01 5.26
CA TYR A 169 6.99 12.19 6.21
C TYR A 169 7.58 10.77 6.31
N ILE A 170 7.83 10.11 5.17
CA ILE A 170 8.47 8.79 5.12
C ILE A 170 9.87 8.85 5.77
N ALA A 171 10.65 9.88 5.44
CA ALA A 171 11.97 10.08 6.01
C ALA A 171 11.93 10.29 7.53
N ARG A 172 11.00 11.10 8.06
CA ARG A 172 10.84 11.33 9.51
C ARG A 172 10.43 10.06 10.25
N ARG A 173 9.46 9.32 9.71
CA ARG A 173 9.02 8.04 10.30
C ARG A 173 10.16 7.01 10.35
N ARG A 174 11.07 7.05 9.38
CA ARG A 174 12.29 6.25 9.36
C ARG A 174 13.39 6.80 10.29
N ALA A 175 13.54 8.12 10.38
CA ALA A 175 14.62 8.78 11.11
C ALA A 175 14.49 8.71 12.64
N VAL A 176 13.35 8.23 13.15
CA VAL A 176 13.26 7.70 14.52
C VAL A 176 14.27 6.56 14.76
N SER A 177 14.88 5.99 13.70
CA SER A 177 15.81 4.85 13.79
C SER A 177 17.21 5.08 13.19
N SER A 178 17.47 6.11 12.37
CA SER A 178 18.83 6.42 11.84
C SER A 178 18.92 7.81 11.15
N ASP A 179 20.14 8.22 10.78
CA ASP A 179 20.54 9.49 10.10
C ASP A 179 19.40 10.27 9.41
N GLN A 180 19.04 11.41 10.03
CA GLN A 180 17.96 12.31 9.59
C GLN A 180 18.21 12.98 8.24
N THR A 181 19.44 12.95 7.72
CA THR A 181 19.80 13.68 6.49
C THR A 181 19.63 12.87 5.21
N ALA A 182 19.45 11.55 5.33
CA ALA A 182 19.34 10.66 4.18
C ALA A 182 18.01 10.87 3.44
N ARG A 183 18.08 11.31 2.18
CA ARG A 183 16.91 11.42 1.30
C ARG A 183 16.55 10.06 0.69
N PRO A 184 15.24 9.74 0.57
CA PRO A 184 14.82 8.53 -0.12
C PRO A 184 15.15 8.60 -1.62
N ARG A 185 15.48 7.46 -2.20
CA ARG A 185 15.68 7.27 -3.64
C ARG A 185 14.57 6.40 -4.20
N VAL A 186 14.09 6.73 -5.40
CA VAL A 186 13.10 5.95 -6.13
C VAL A 186 13.78 4.73 -6.74
N LYS A 187 13.54 3.55 -6.16
CA LYS A 187 14.02 2.27 -6.69
C LYS A 187 13.17 1.79 -7.86
N ARG A 188 11.85 1.93 -7.76
CA ARG A 188 10.91 1.57 -8.83
C ARG A 188 9.78 2.57 -8.93
N ARG A 189 9.27 2.76 -10.14
CA ARG A 189 8.10 3.58 -10.44
C ARG A 189 7.11 2.76 -11.25
N PHE A 190 5.85 2.79 -10.84
CA PHE A 190 4.76 2.20 -11.59
C PHE A 190 3.66 3.22 -11.81
N GLU A 191 3.01 3.16 -12.96
CA GLU A 191 1.82 3.95 -13.26
C GLU A 191 0.81 3.13 -14.05
N TYR A 192 -0.43 3.13 -13.58
CA TYR A 192 -1.53 2.40 -14.18
C TYR A 192 -2.76 3.30 -14.36
N ASP A 193 -3.49 3.08 -15.46
CA ASP A 193 -4.83 3.62 -15.68
C ASP A 193 -5.86 2.49 -15.66
N PHE A 194 -6.62 2.40 -14.57
CA PHE A 194 -7.72 1.44 -14.40
C PHE A 194 -9.01 2.02 -14.99
N ARG A 195 -9.23 1.79 -16.28
CA ARG A 195 -10.32 2.40 -17.06
C ARG A 195 -11.71 2.05 -16.53
N LEU A 196 -11.90 0.85 -15.96
CA LEU A 196 -13.19 0.41 -15.41
C LEU A 196 -13.69 1.34 -14.29
N ILE A 197 -12.80 1.72 -13.38
CA ILE A 197 -13.11 2.60 -12.24
C ILE A 197 -12.71 4.05 -12.50
N GLY A 198 -12.07 4.33 -13.64
CA GLY A 198 -11.55 5.64 -14.00
C GLY A 198 -10.43 6.12 -13.07
N ALA A 199 -9.59 5.23 -12.56
CA ALA A 199 -8.53 5.57 -11.60
C ALA A 199 -7.15 5.62 -12.27
N ASN A 200 -6.44 6.73 -12.10
CA ASN A 200 -5.01 6.82 -12.37
C ASN A 200 -4.25 6.59 -11.06
N VAL A 201 -3.26 5.71 -11.08
CA VAL A 201 -2.48 5.36 -9.89
C VAL A 201 -0.99 5.43 -10.22
N VAL A 202 -0.23 6.17 -9.41
CA VAL A 202 1.24 6.19 -9.45
C VAL A 202 1.76 5.61 -8.14
N MET A 203 2.68 4.66 -8.25
CA MET A 203 3.30 3.98 -7.12
C MET A 203 4.81 4.15 -7.19
N LEU A 204 5.40 4.57 -6.08
CA LEU A 204 6.84 4.69 -5.92
C LEU A 204 7.32 3.68 -4.88
N HIS A 205 8.32 2.90 -5.28
CA HIS A 205 9.13 2.14 -4.32
C HIS A 205 10.34 2.97 -3.97
N LEU A 206 10.45 3.30 -2.69
CA LEU A 206 11.51 4.13 -2.15
C LEU A 206 12.47 3.26 -1.34
N VAL A 207 13.76 3.58 -1.41
CA VAL A 207 14.82 3.00 -0.58
C VAL A 207 15.63 4.13 0.05
N PHE A 208 16.14 3.89 1.25
CA PHE A 208 17.12 4.78 1.87
C PHE A 208 18.54 4.22 1.69
N PRO A 209 19.55 5.08 1.56
CA PRO A 209 20.94 4.65 1.56
C PRO A 209 21.25 3.79 2.79
N GLY A 210 21.85 2.62 2.55
CA GLY A 210 22.23 1.67 3.61
C GLY A 210 21.09 0.76 4.10
N GLU A 211 19.89 0.85 3.53
CA GLU A 211 18.76 -0.02 3.91
C GLU A 211 18.41 -1.04 2.82
N SER A 212 18.01 -2.22 3.26
CA SER A 212 17.43 -3.25 2.39
C SER A 212 15.91 -3.14 2.27
N SER A 213 15.28 -2.30 3.09
CA SER A 213 13.84 -2.16 3.22
C SER A 213 13.27 -1.32 2.10
N LEU A 214 12.14 -1.76 1.54
CA LEU A 214 11.39 -0.97 0.56
C LEU A 214 10.24 -0.25 1.25
N HIS A 215 10.03 1.01 0.89
CA HIS A 215 8.82 1.75 1.23
C HIS A 215 7.97 1.90 -0.03
N LEU A 216 6.65 1.76 0.11
CA LEU A 216 5.66 1.98 -0.94
C LEU A 216 4.95 3.30 -0.65
N ALA A 217 4.90 4.18 -1.63
CA ALA A 217 4.02 5.33 -1.62
C ALA A 217 3.15 5.30 -2.89
N GLU A 218 1.84 5.26 -2.72
CA GLU A 218 0.86 5.23 -3.79
C GLU A 218 0.00 6.48 -3.73
N VAL A 219 -0.13 7.18 -4.86
CA VAL A 219 -1.06 8.28 -5.05
C VAL A 219 -2.02 7.91 -6.16
N TYR A 220 -3.32 8.06 -5.90
CA TYR A 220 -4.36 7.74 -6.87
C TYR A 220 -5.34 8.89 -7.09
N HIS A 221 -5.82 9.05 -8.32
CA HIS A 221 -6.88 9.98 -8.69
C HIS A 221 -8.04 9.22 -9.35
N ILE A 222 -9.22 9.29 -8.74
CA ILE A 222 -10.46 8.73 -9.31
C ILE A 222 -11.18 9.82 -10.08
N ARG A 223 -11.22 9.69 -11.41
CA ARG A 223 -11.84 10.67 -12.32
C ARG A 223 -13.37 10.66 -12.24
N ASN A 224 -13.97 9.51 -11.92
CA ASN A 224 -15.41 9.37 -11.84
C ASN A 224 -15.93 9.79 -10.45
N PRO A 225 -16.70 10.90 -10.32
CA PRO A 225 -17.17 11.38 -9.03
C PRO A 225 -18.12 10.40 -8.33
N VAL A 226 -18.87 9.60 -9.10
CA VAL A 226 -19.80 8.59 -8.55
C VAL A 226 -18.99 7.46 -7.90
N ILE A 227 -17.94 6.97 -8.56
CA ILE A 227 -17.04 5.96 -7.99
C ILE A 227 -16.30 6.52 -6.79
N LYS A 228 -15.88 7.79 -6.82
CA LYS A 228 -15.25 8.45 -5.66
C LYS A 228 -16.20 8.48 -4.45
N ALA A 229 -17.47 8.83 -4.65
CA ALA A 229 -18.48 8.84 -3.60
C ALA A 229 -18.76 7.43 -3.05
N LEU A 230 -18.92 6.45 -3.94
CA LEU A 230 -19.10 5.03 -3.57
C LEU A 230 -17.90 4.49 -2.79
N GLY A 231 -16.68 4.81 -3.23
CA GLY A 231 -15.44 4.41 -2.56
C GLY A 231 -15.36 4.95 -1.13
N SER A 232 -15.73 6.21 -0.91
CA SER A 232 -15.81 6.77 0.45
C SER A 232 -16.79 5.98 1.31
N LEU A 233 -17.98 5.70 0.79
CA LEU A 233 -19.02 4.96 1.52
C LEU A 233 -18.59 3.52 1.84
N ILE A 234 -17.93 2.84 0.90
CA ILE A 234 -17.39 1.49 1.11
C ILE A 234 -16.29 1.51 2.17
N MET A 235 -15.38 2.49 2.13
CA MET A 235 -14.31 2.61 3.13
C MET A 235 -14.88 2.91 4.52
N ASP A 236 -15.92 3.74 4.62
CA ASP A 236 -16.59 4.03 5.88
C ASP A 236 -17.33 2.80 6.41
N ALA A 237 -17.99 2.03 5.53
CA ALA A 237 -18.61 0.75 5.89
C ALA A 237 -17.56 -0.30 6.30
N ALA A 238 -16.42 -0.37 5.61
CA ALA A 238 -15.34 -1.29 5.92
C ALA A 238 -14.72 -0.97 7.29
N LYS A 239 -14.58 0.31 7.66
CA LYS A 239 -14.16 0.72 9.01
C LYS A 239 -15.16 0.27 10.07
N PHE A 240 -16.46 0.37 9.78
CA PHE A 240 -17.51 -0.10 10.68
C PHE A 240 -17.50 -1.64 10.84
N LEU A 241 -17.20 -2.38 9.77
CA LEU A 241 -17.20 -3.84 9.73
C LEU A 241 -15.88 -4.48 10.17
N SER A 242 -14.76 -3.75 10.12
CA SER A 242 -13.41 -4.24 10.44
C SER A 242 -13.32 -4.97 11.80
N PRO A 243 -13.91 -4.46 12.90
CA PRO A 243 -13.89 -5.17 14.18
C PRO A 243 -14.57 -6.54 14.11
N TYR A 244 -15.60 -6.68 13.28
CA TYR A 244 -16.38 -7.92 13.14
C TYR A 244 -15.75 -8.92 12.17
N LEU A 245 -15.06 -8.43 11.13
CA LEU A 245 -14.34 -9.26 10.17
C LEU A 245 -13.02 -9.80 10.74
N LEU A 246 -12.39 -9.07 11.66
CA LEU A 246 -11.10 -9.46 12.27
C LEU A 246 -11.26 -10.18 13.62
N ALA A 247 -12.42 -10.09 14.27
CA ALA A 247 -12.68 -10.74 15.57
C ALA A 247 -12.54 -12.28 15.61
N PRO A 248 -12.85 -13.09 14.57
CA PRO A 248 -12.86 -14.55 14.75
C PRO A 248 -11.48 -15.22 14.65
N LEU A 249 -10.43 -14.50 14.25
CA LEU A 249 -9.07 -15.07 14.10
C LEU A 249 -8.15 -14.80 15.29
N GLY A 250 -8.56 -13.92 16.20
CA GLY A 250 -7.90 -13.68 17.47
C GLY A 250 -8.26 -14.76 18.48
N GLY A 251 -7.65 -15.94 18.36
CA GLY A 251 -7.61 -16.90 19.45
C GLY A 251 -7.21 -16.16 20.73
N VAL A 252 -8.04 -16.29 21.77
CA VAL A 252 -7.90 -15.70 23.10
C VAL A 252 -6.43 -15.71 23.52
N VAL A 253 -5.72 -14.59 23.32
CA VAL A 253 -4.39 -14.40 23.89
C VAL A 253 -4.65 -14.24 25.38
N ASN A 254 -4.46 -15.35 26.08
CA ASN A 254 -4.56 -15.42 27.53
C ASN A 254 -3.55 -14.42 28.09
N ARG A 255 -4.02 -13.21 28.45
CA ARG A 255 -3.24 -12.26 29.26
C ARG A 255 -3.03 -12.91 30.61
N SER A 256 -1.97 -13.70 30.72
CA SER A 256 -1.45 -14.15 32.00
C SER A 256 -1.15 -12.89 32.81
N SER A 257 -2.01 -12.65 33.80
CA SER A 257 -1.79 -11.66 34.83
C SER A 257 -0.48 -12.02 35.54
N LYS A 258 0.60 -11.30 35.23
CA LYS A 258 1.69 -11.12 36.17
C LYS A 258 1.08 -10.41 37.39
N LYS A 259 0.72 -11.21 38.40
CA LYS A 259 0.64 -10.70 39.77
C LYS A 259 2.06 -10.35 40.17
N GLU A 260 2.34 -9.07 40.29
CA GLU A 260 3.49 -8.60 41.05
C GLU A 260 3.34 -9.05 42.50
N ALA A 261 4.45 -9.51 43.08
CA ALA A 261 4.65 -9.74 44.49
C ALA A 261 5.69 -8.73 44.98
#